data_AF-A0A0C2FP39-F1
#
_entry.id   AF-A0A0C2FP39-F1
#
_cell.length_a   1.000
_cell.length_b   1.000
_cell.length_c   1.000
_cell.angle_alpha   90.00
_cell.angle_beta   90.00
_cell.angle_gamma   90.00
#
_symmetry.space_group_name_H-M   'P 1'
#
loop_
_entity.id
_entity.type
_entity.pdbx_description
1 polymer ?
#
loop_
_entity_poly.entity_id
_entity_poly.type
_entity_poly.pdbx_seq_one_letter_code
_entity_poly.pdbx_strand_id
1 'polypeptide(L)'
;LLTSLIPLLSGRIWPGKECLVTAVAAVFSCAGTSLRQCWSEKELEEVFTALTAQASKKKKDYAAAGLLACGTFAQSLSYPKAADWLFEKVEENVKKATDPSQDEDQSDDEESSSATKEAKLAEFIGQNMTALTKAAGAYSEGMVVVILL
;
A
#
# COMPACT_ATOMS: atom_id res chain seq x y z
N LEU A 1 5.67 -15.03 12.59
CA LEU A 1 5.16 -15.02 11.21
C LEU A 1 5.66 -13.78 10.46
N LEU A 2 5.25 -12.56 10.83
CA LEU A 2 5.71 -11.34 10.15
C LEU A 2 7.23 -11.16 10.17
N THR A 3 7.89 -11.54 11.26
CA THR A 3 9.37 -11.62 11.38
C THR A 3 10.03 -12.52 10.32
N SER A 4 9.30 -13.50 9.77
CA SER A 4 9.78 -14.35 8.68
C SER A 4 9.38 -13.83 7.29
N LEU A 5 8.24 -13.13 7.17
CA LEU A 5 7.71 -12.66 5.88
C LEU A 5 8.31 -11.31 5.45
N ILE A 6 8.46 -10.36 6.37
CA ILE A 6 8.94 -9.00 6.07
C ILE A 6 10.35 -9.01 5.44
N PRO A 7 11.33 -9.79 5.93
CA PRO A 7 12.65 -9.85 5.29
C PRO A 7 12.60 -10.31 3.82
N LEU A 8 11.64 -11.16 3.47
CA LEU A 8 11.46 -11.70 2.11
C LEU A 8 10.89 -10.65 1.14
N LEU A 9 10.39 -9.52 1.63
CA LEU A 9 9.96 -8.39 0.80
C LEU A 9 11.15 -7.65 0.18
N SER A 10 12.34 -7.75 0.79
CA SER A 10 13.55 -7.13 0.26
C SER A 10 14.03 -7.77 -1.06
N GLY A 11 14.88 -7.06 -1.80
CA GLY A 11 15.51 -7.59 -3.01
C GLY A 11 14.63 -7.58 -4.27
N ARG A 12 14.93 -8.50 -5.19
CA ARG A 12 14.34 -8.57 -6.54
C ARG A 12 12.84 -8.93 -6.49
N ILE A 13 12.07 -8.44 -7.47
CA ILE A 13 10.69 -8.86 -7.71
C ILE A 13 10.72 -10.19 -8.48
N TRP A 14 9.88 -11.14 -8.07
CA TRP A 14 9.69 -12.43 -8.73
C TRP A 14 8.18 -12.74 -8.82
N PRO A 15 7.72 -13.53 -9.81
CA PRO A 15 6.29 -13.81 -9.99
C PRO A 15 5.67 -14.49 -8.76
N GLY A 16 4.64 -13.91 -8.16
CA GLY A 16 4.02 -14.41 -6.94
C GLY A 16 4.49 -13.70 -5.66
N LYS A 17 5.47 -12.79 -5.74
CA LYS A 17 5.90 -11.98 -4.58
C LYS A 17 4.78 -11.04 -4.10
N GLU A 18 3.89 -10.64 -4.98
CA GLU A 18 2.65 -9.92 -4.66
C GLU A 18 1.73 -10.73 -3.71
N CYS A 19 1.72 -12.06 -3.80
CA CYS A 19 0.97 -12.92 -2.87
C CYS A 19 1.57 -12.85 -1.47
N LEU A 20 2.90 -12.74 -1.36
CA LEU A 20 3.59 -12.56 -0.08
C LEU A 20 3.22 -11.20 0.55
N VAL A 21 3.20 -10.12 -0.25
CA VAL A 21 2.75 -8.79 0.21
C VAL A 21 1.30 -8.83 0.68
N THR A 22 0.44 -9.54 -0.06
CA THR A 22 -0.98 -9.73 0.29
C THR A 22 -1.13 -10.54 1.58
N ALA A 23 -0.32 -11.59 1.77
CA ALA A 23 -0.31 -12.37 3.01
C ALA A 23 0.10 -11.52 4.22
N VAL A 24 1.10 -10.65 4.06
CA VAL A 24 1.51 -9.68 5.09
C VAL A 24 0.33 -8.75 5.44
N ALA A 25 -0.37 -8.22 4.43
CA ALA A 25 -1.57 -7.39 4.64
C ALA A 25 -2.69 -8.15 5.39
N ALA A 26 -2.91 -9.43 5.06
CA ALA A 26 -3.88 -10.27 5.75
C ALA A 26 -3.55 -10.44 7.24
N VAL A 27 -2.26 -10.60 7.58
CA VAL A 27 -1.85 -10.66 8.99
C VAL A 27 -2.14 -9.34 9.72
N PHE A 28 -1.87 -8.19 9.10
CA PHE A 28 -2.23 -6.89 9.70
C PHE A 28 -3.74 -6.77 9.91
N SER A 29 -4.54 -7.16 8.92
CA SER A 29 -6.01 -7.10 9.03
C SER A 29 -6.56 -7.97 10.16
N CYS A 30 -5.92 -9.10 10.47
CA CYS A 30 -6.39 -10.02 11.50
C CYS A 30 -5.82 -9.73 12.90
N ALA A 31 -4.59 -9.22 12.99
CA ALA A 31 -3.84 -9.10 14.23
C ALA A 31 -3.34 -7.68 14.54
N GLY A 32 -3.71 -6.68 13.73
CA GLY A 32 -3.17 -5.33 13.79
C GLY A 32 -3.20 -4.68 15.18
N THR A 33 -4.34 -4.73 15.87
CA THR A 33 -4.47 -4.17 17.22
C THR A 33 -3.51 -4.84 18.22
N SER A 34 -3.38 -6.17 18.18
CA SER A 34 -2.43 -6.89 19.04
C SER A 34 -0.98 -6.59 18.66
N LEU A 35 -0.68 -6.47 17.37
CA LEU A 35 0.65 -6.08 16.89
C LEU A 35 1.01 -4.68 17.37
N ARG A 36 0.09 -3.71 17.28
CA ARG A 36 0.31 -2.33 17.75
C ARG A 36 0.62 -2.25 19.24
N GLN A 37 0.03 -3.12 20.06
CA GLN A 37 0.30 -3.17 21.50
C GLN A 37 1.66 -3.78 21.84
N CYS A 38 2.18 -4.68 21.00
CA CYS A 38 3.41 -5.42 21.27
C CYS A 38 4.63 -4.88 20.52
N TRP A 39 4.44 -4.13 19.43
CA TRP A 39 5.52 -3.60 18.62
C TRP A 39 5.98 -2.23 19.10
N SER A 40 7.29 -2.08 19.17
CA SER A 40 7.95 -0.80 19.35
C SER A 40 7.80 0.09 18.12
N GLU A 41 7.98 1.40 18.30
CA GLU A 41 8.01 2.34 17.18
C GLU A 41 9.09 1.96 16.15
N LYS A 42 10.22 1.42 16.61
CA LYS A 42 11.28 0.94 15.72
C LYS A 42 10.81 -0.20 14.81
N GLU A 43 10.11 -1.19 15.37
CA GLU A 43 9.56 -2.30 14.58
C GLU A 43 8.50 -1.83 13.58
N LEU A 44 7.66 -0.87 13.98
CA LEU A 44 6.69 -0.24 13.10
C LEU A 44 7.37 0.48 11.93
N GLU A 45 8.41 1.26 12.19
CA GLU A 45 9.18 1.97 11.17
C GLU A 45 9.92 1.02 10.21
N GLU A 46 10.48 -0.08 10.72
CA GLU A 46 11.13 -1.10 9.88
C GLU A 46 10.13 -1.76 8.92
N VAL A 47 8.96 -2.14 9.42
CA VAL A 47 7.88 -2.71 8.60
C VAL A 47 7.36 -1.67 7.62
N PHE A 48 7.10 -0.45 8.07
CA PHE A 48 6.64 0.64 7.23
C PHE A 48 7.61 0.90 6.07
N THR A 49 8.92 0.97 6.35
CA THR A 49 9.98 1.12 5.34
C THR A 49 9.95 -0.03 4.33
N ALA A 50 9.77 -1.27 4.80
CA ALA A 50 9.70 -2.43 3.92
C ALA A 50 8.48 -2.37 2.97
N LEU A 51 7.33 -1.93 3.46
CA LEU A 51 6.09 -1.82 2.69
C LEU A 51 6.13 -0.68 1.67
N THR A 52 6.60 0.51 2.07
CA THR A 52 6.71 1.67 1.16
C THR A 52 7.69 1.40 0.01
N ALA A 53 8.74 0.63 0.27
CA ALA A 53 9.67 0.16 -0.75
C ALA A 53 8.99 -0.76 -1.79
N GLN A 54 7.98 -1.54 -1.40
CA GLN A 54 7.20 -2.36 -2.35
C GLN A 54 6.19 -1.51 -3.12
N ALA A 55 5.50 -0.62 -2.42
CA ALA A 55 4.50 0.29 -2.98
C ALA A 55 5.10 1.31 -3.98
N SER A 56 6.41 1.53 -3.94
CA SER A 56 7.13 2.45 -4.83
C SER A 56 7.79 1.78 -6.05
N LYS A 57 7.52 0.50 -6.31
CA LYS A 57 8.08 -0.21 -7.47
C LYS A 57 7.42 0.23 -8.78
N LYS A 58 8.16 0.10 -9.89
CA LYS A 58 7.67 0.47 -11.22
C LYS A 58 6.52 -0.43 -11.72
N LYS A 59 6.55 -1.73 -11.40
CA LYS A 59 5.50 -2.68 -11.83
C LYS A 59 4.20 -2.38 -11.07
N LYS A 60 3.19 -1.87 -11.78
CA LYS A 60 1.92 -1.38 -11.22
C LYS A 60 1.21 -2.41 -10.35
N ASP A 61 1.03 -3.65 -10.82
CA ASP A 61 0.33 -4.70 -10.06
C ASP A 61 1.04 -5.00 -8.73
N TYR A 62 2.37 -5.01 -8.75
CA TYR A 62 3.17 -5.25 -7.55
C TYR A 62 3.12 -4.04 -6.61
N ALA A 63 3.22 -2.84 -7.16
CA ALA A 63 3.10 -1.59 -6.41
C ALA A 63 1.73 -1.47 -5.74
N ALA A 64 0.67 -1.86 -6.44
CA ALA A 64 -0.69 -1.85 -5.92
C ALA A 64 -0.85 -2.81 -4.73
N ALA A 65 -0.29 -4.02 -4.79
CA ALA A 65 -0.25 -4.92 -3.64
C ALA A 65 0.47 -4.25 -2.45
N GLY A 66 1.58 -3.55 -2.71
CA GLY A 66 2.28 -2.75 -1.70
C GLY A 66 1.43 -1.62 -1.10
N LEU A 67 0.72 -0.86 -1.94
CA LEU A 67 -0.17 0.23 -1.50
C LEU A 67 -1.30 -0.31 -0.61
N LEU A 68 -1.94 -1.41 -1.00
CA LEU A 68 -2.99 -2.05 -0.22
C LEU A 68 -2.47 -2.58 1.13
N ALA A 69 -1.24 -3.11 1.16
CA ALA A 69 -0.59 -3.53 2.39
C ALA A 69 -0.27 -2.35 3.30
N CYS A 70 0.26 -1.24 2.76
CA CYS A 70 0.45 0.01 3.51
C CYS A 70 -0.87 0.53 4.08
N GLY A 71 -1.95 0.53 3.29
CA GLY A 71 -3.24 1.06 3.74
C GLY A 71 -3.83 0.21 4.86
N THR A 72 -3.71 -1.12 4.73
CA THR A 72 -4.15 -2.07 5.77
C THR A 72 -3.28 -1.96 7.03
N PHE A 73 -1.98 -1.75 6.89
CA PHE A 73 -1.06 -1.48 7.99
C PHE A 73 -1.43 -0.19 8.73
N ALA A 74 -1.61 0.92 7.99
CA ALA A 74 -2.01 2.21 8.55
C ALA A 74 -3.31 2.10 9.36
N GLN A 75 -4.33 1.48 8.76
CA GLN A 75 -5.62 1.25 9.39
C GLN A 75 -5.52 0.37 10.64
N SER A 76 -4.96 -0.83 10.50
CA SER A 76 -5.09 -1.87 11.52
C SER A 76 -4.17 -1.65 12.72
N LEU A 77 -3.14 -0.82 12.56
CA LEU A 77 -2.21 -0.46 13.63
C LEU A 77 -2.37 1.00 14.08
N SER A 78 -3.36 1.74 13.55
CA SER A 78 -3.59 3.16 13.81
C SER A 78 -2.29 3.96 13.72
N TYR A 79 -1.66 3.91 12.54
CA TYR A 79 -0.34 4.46 12.29
C TYR A 79 -0.40 5.65 11.31
N PRO A 80 -0.59 6.90 11.82
CA PRO A 80 -0.79 8.09 11.00
C PRO A 80 0.29 8.34 9.97
N LYS A 81 1.57 8.09 10.31
CA LYS A 81 2.69 8.29 9.37
C LYS A 81 2.53 7.50 8.06
N ALA A 82 1.99 6.28 8.14
CA ALA A 82 1.74 5.49 6.94
C ALA A 82 0.54 6.02 6.15
N ALA A 83 -0.44 6.64 6.82
CA ALA A 83 -1.57 7.27 6.16
C ALA A 83 -1.15 8.57 5.45
N ASP A 84 -0.40 9.44 6.14
CA ASP A 84 0.19 10.66 5.57
C ASP A 84 0.99 10.36 4.31
N TRP A 85 1.89 9.37 4.39
CA TRP A 85 2.68 8.93 3.25
C TRP A 85 1.82 8.39 2.10
N LEU A 86 0.73 7.67 2.40
CA LEU A 86 -0.18 7.17 1.36
C LEU A 86 -0.95 8.29 0.67
N PHE A 87 -1.36 9.34 1.38
CA PHE A 87 -2.01 10.50 0.75
C PHE A 87 -1.10 11.14 -0.28
N GLU A 88 0.14 11.43 0.10
CA GLU A 88 1.16 11.98 -0.80
C GLU A 88 1.43 11.03 -1.96
N LYS A 89 1.59 9.72 -1.68
CA LYS A 89 1.94 8.76 -2.72
C LYS A 89 0.84 8.56 -3.75
N VAL A 90 -0.42 8.51 -3.31
CA VAL A 90 -1.56 8.39 -4.20
C VAL A 90 -1.72 9.66 -5.03
N GLU A 91 -1.50 10.84 -4.46
CA GLU A 91 -1.48 12.10 -5.22
C GLU A 91 -0.41 12.08 -6.33
N GLU A 92 0.82 11.65 -6.03
CA GLU A 92 1.87 11.47 -7.04
C GLU A 92 1.44 10.52 -8.15
N ASN A 93 0.85 9.38 -7.79
CA ASN A 93 0.45 8.34 -8.75
C ASN A 93 -0.68 8.83 -9.66
N VAL A 94 -1.68 9.53 -9.11
CA VAL A 94 -2.78 10.13 -9.88
C VAL A 94 -2.24 11.18 -10.84
N LYS A 95 -1.38 12.09 -10.36
CA LYS A 95 -0.76 13.12 -11.23
C LYS A 95 -0.03 12.49 -12.41
N LYS A 96 0.81 11.48 -12.15
CA LYS A 96 1.54 10.73 -13.20
C LYS A 96 0.60 10.01 -14.17
N ALA A 97 -0.50 9.47 -13.67
CA ALA A 97 -1.49 8.77 -14.50
C ALA A 97 -2.28 9.72 -15.42
N THR A 98 -2.45 10.98 -15.03
CA THR A 98 -3.21 11.99 -15.78
C THR A 98 -2.34 12.92 -16.62
N ASP A 99 -1.00 12.82 -16.51
CA ASP A 99 -0.07 13.65 -17.25
C ASP A 99 0.17 13.07 -18.66
N PRO A 100 -0.26 13.75 -19.74
CA PRO A 100 -0.11 13.28 -21.11
C PRO A 100 1.35 13.26 -21.60
N SER A 101 2.31 13.75 -20.81
CA SER A 101 3.73 13.83 -21.20
C SER A 101 4.61 12.65 -20.75
N GLN A 102 4.09 11.68 -19.99
CA GLN A 102 4.85 10.53 -19.45
C GLN A 102 4.60 9.20 -20.18
N ASP A 103 4.54 9.22 -21.50
CA ASP A 103 4.09 8.06 -22.30
C ASP A 103 5.17 6.98 -22.56
N GLU A 104 6.37 7.06 -21.96
CA GLU A 104 7.52 6.25 -22.44
C GLU A 104 8.08 5.16 -21.50
N ASP A 105 7.45 4.80 -20.37
CA ASP A 105 8.11 3.82 -19.47
C ASP A 105 7.15 2.84 -18.78
N GLN A 106 6.10 2.38 -19.48
CA GLN A 106 5.12 1.46 -18.92
C GLN A 106 5.13 0.07 -19.58
N SER A 107 5.72 -0.87 -18.84
CA SER A 107 5.61 -2.34 -18.92
C SER A 107 6.19 -3.03 -20.15
N ASP A 108 7.01 -4.06 -19.89
CA ASP A 108 7.44 -5.12 -20.83
C ASP A 108 6.26 -5.97 -21.40
N ASP A 109 5.05 -5.41 -21.47
CA ASP A 109 3.90 -6.07 -22.11
C ASP A 109 3.86 -5.66 -23.58
N GLU A 110 4.50 -6.49 -24.41
CA GLU A 110 4.33 -6.48 -25.86
C GLU A 110 2.83 -6.52 -26.24
N GLU A 111 2.44 -5.69 -27.22
CA GLU A 111 1.14 -5.73 -27.94
C GLU A 111 -0.17 -5.59 -27.12
N SER A 112 -0.24 -4.66 -26.16
CA SER A 112 -1.52 -4.32 -25.51
C SER A 112 -2.30 -3.21 -26.25
N SER A 113 -3.57 -3.47 -26.59
CA SER A 113 -4.47 -2.49 -27.21
C SER A 113 -4.70 -1.25 -26.33
N SER A 114 -5.09 -0.11 -26.91
CA SER A 114 -5.37 1.13 -26.15
C SER A 114 -6.41 0.92 -25.04
N ALA A 115 -7.48 0.17 -25.33
CA ALA A 115 -8.52 -0.17 -24.37
C ALA A 115 -7.97 -1.00 -23.19
N THR A 116 -7.01 -1.89 -23.44
CA THR A 116 -6.38 -2.69 -22.37
C THR A 116 -5.48 -1.83 -21.48
N LYS A 117 -4.79 -0.84 -22.05
CA LYS A 117 -3.98 0.12 -21.29
C LYS A 117 -4.85 1.01 -20.40
N GLU A 118 -5.96 1.52 -20.92
CA GLU A 118 -6.94 2.30 -20.14
C GLU A 118 -7.55 1.49 -18.99
N ALA A 119 -7.92 0.22 -19.24
CA ALA A 119 -8.44 -0.67 -18.20
C ALA A 119 -7.42 -0.92 -17.08
N LYS A 120 -6.16 -1.25 -17.43
CA LYS A 120 -5.07 -1.42 -16.45
C LYS A 120 -4.80 -0.14 -15.66
N LEU A 121 -4.89 1.02 -16.30
CA LEU A 121 -4.74 2.30 -15.62
C LEU A 121 -5.88 2.55 -14.63
N ALA A 122 -7.13 2.34 -15.04
CA ALA A 122 -8.29 2.49 -14.18
C ALA A 122 -8.24 1.55 -12.97
N GLU A 123 -7.83 0.29 -13.17
CA GLU A 123 -7.62 -0.67 -12.09
C GLU A 123 -6.57 -0.18 -11.10
N PHE A 124 -5.41 0.28 -11.58
CA PHE A 124 -4.36 0.82 -10.74
C PHE A 124 -4.86 2.02 -9.91
N ILE A 125 -5.62 2.94 -10.52
CA ILE A 125 -6.22 4.07 -9.80
C ILE A 125 -7.25 3.60 -8.76
N GLY A 126 -8.09 2.62 -9.09
CA GLY A 126 -9.03 2.02 -8.14
C GLY A 126 -8.33 1.41 -6.92
N GLN A 127 -7.19 0.75 -7.12
CA GLN A 127 -6.37 0.20 -6.03
C GLN A 127 -5.74 1.31 -5.17
N ASN A 128 -5.29 2.42 -5.78
CA ASN A 128 -4.82 3.59 -5.05
C ASN A 128 -5.92 4.18 -4.16
N MET A 129 -7.14 4.36 -4.68
CA MET A 129 -8.28 4.86 -3.90
C MET A 129 -8.69 3.92 -2.77
N THR A 130 -8.60 2.61 -3.00
CA THR A 130 -8.85 1.59 -1.96
C THR A 130 -7.82 1.70 -0.83
N ALA A 131 -6.54 1.84 -1.17
CA ALA A 131 -5.47 2.06 -0.20
C ALA A 131 -5.68 3.35 0.60
N LEU A 132 -6.09 4.42 -0.07
CA LEU A 132 -6.41 5.72 0.55
C LEU A 132 -7.54 5.62 1.58
N THR A 133 -8.61 4.91 1.21
CA THR A 133 -9.77 4.70 2.09
C THR A 133 -9.37 3.95 3.35
N LYS A 134 -8.53 2.91 3.22
CA LYS A 134 -7.97 2.19 4.36
C LYS A 134 -7.09 3.11 5.22
N ALA A 135 -6.19 3.87 4.59
CA ALA A 135 -5.29 4.80 5.26
C ALA A 135 -6.04 5.82 6.14
N ALA A 136 -7.13 6.40 5.63
CA ALA A 136 -7.96 7.32 6.41
C ALA A 136 -8.50 6.70 7.72
N GLY A 137 -8.68 5.38 7.75
CA GLY A 137 -9.05 4.64 8.96
C GLY A 137 -8.04 4.77 10.10
N ALA A 138 -6.78 5.08 9.82
CA ALA A 138 -5.74 5.26 10.85
C ALA A 138 -6.06 6.39 11.86
N TYR A 139 -6.90 7.36 11.48
CA TYR A 139 -7.30 8.47 12.35
C TYR A 139 -8.63 8.22 13.09
N SER A 140 -9.32 7.11 12.77
CA SER A 140 -10.68 6.88 13.28
C SER A 140 -10.73 6.43 14.75
N GLU A 141 -9.65 5.87 15.31
CA GLU A 141 -9.57 5.49 16.72
C GLU A 141 -9.51 6.70 17.69
N GLY A 142 -9.40 7.94 17.17
CA GLY A 142 -9.45 9.18 17.96
C GLY A 142 -10.85 9.83 18.08
N MET A 143 -11.89 9.29 17.45
CA MET A 143 -13.26 9.84 17.50
C MET A 143 -14.21 9.09 18.44
N VAL A 144 -13.68 8.30 19.37
CA VAL A 144 -14.48 7.78 20.48
C VAL A 144 -14.23 8.71 21.66
N VAL A 145 -15.30 9.33 22.17
CA VAL A 145 -15.37 10.28 23.32
C VAL A 145 -15.36 11.78 22.99
N VAL A 146 -16.33 12.28 22.20
CA VAL A 146 -17.00 13.58 22.46
C VAL A 146 -18.47 13.53 22.00
N ILE A 147 -19.21 12.48 22.35
CA ILE A 147 -20.68 12.50 22.31
C ILE A 147 -21.19 11.87 23.62
N LEU A 148 -20.86 12.51 24.74
CA LEU A 148 -21.57 12.36 26.00
C LEU A 148 -21.45 13.69 26.75
N LEU A 149 -22.23 14.68 26.33
CA LEU A 149 -22.80 15.75 27.16
C LEU A 149 -24.10 16.23 26.49
#